data_AF-A0A379FX90-F1
#
_entry.id   AF-A0A379FX90-F1
#
_cell.length_a   1.000
_cell.length_b   1.000
_cell.length_c   1.000
_cell.angle_alpha   90.00
_cell.angle_beta   90.00
_cell.angle_gamma   90.00
#
_symmetry.space_group_name_H-M   'P 1'
#
loop_
_entity.id
_entity.type
_entity.pdbx_description
1 polymer ?
#
loop_
_entity_poly.entity_id
_entity_poly.type
_entity_poly.pdbx_seq_one_letter_code
_entity_poly.pdbx_strand_id
1 'polypeptide(L)' 'MLKGKALFKFENISTGERYELLVDCCSSRVVETVPGWSHNITNIGEDEMIVMLWANEIFDRNAPDTYFHPL' A
#
# COMPACT_ATOMS: atom_id res chain seq x y z
N MET A 1 -6.31 -5.94 -6.10
CA MET A 1 -5.51 -5.56 -7.30
C MET A 1 -6.31 -5.91 -8.53
N LEU A 2 -6.31 -5.07 -9.57
CA LEU A 2 -7.06 -5.31 -10.80
C LEU A 2 -6.20 -5.91 -11.93
N LYS A 3 -4.92 -5.53 -12.02
CA LYS A 3 -3.96 -6.05 -13.01
C LYS A 3 -2.53 -5.94 -12.47
N GLY A 4 -1.68 -6.91 -12.84
CA GLY A 4 -0.24 -6.86 -12.57
C GLY A 4 0.20 -7.68 -11.35
N LYS A 5 1.41 -7.39 -10.87
CA LYS A 5 2.05 -8.04 -9.72
C LYS A 5 2.74 -6.99 -8.87
N ALA A 6 2.43 -6.95 -7.57
CA ALA A 6 2.99 -5.97 -6.65
C ALA A 6 3.66 -6.61 -5.44
N LEU A 7 4.65 -5.90 -4.93
CA LEU A 7 5.17 -6.08 -3.59
C LEU A 7 4.68 -4.93 -2.73
N PHE A 8 3.89 -5.24 -1.70
CA PHE A 8 3.56 -4.31 -0.63
C PHE A 8 4.57 -4.48 0.49
N LYS A 9 5.08 -3.37 1.02
CA LYS A 9 5.91 -3.35 2.22
C LYS A 9 5.28 -2.43 3.25
N PHE A 10 5.43 -2.81 4.51
CA PHE A 10 4.90 -2.10 5.66
C PHE A 10 5.95 -2.00 6.75
N GLU A 11 6.00 -0.87 7.44
CA GLU A 11 6.79 -0.69 8.66
C GLU A 11 5.98 0.03 9.73
N ASN A 12 5.91 -0.54 10.92
CA ASN A 12 5.29 0.10 12.07
C ASN A 12 6.20 1.21 12.58
N ILE A 13 5.68 2.44 12.64
CA ILE A 13 6.46 3.63 12.96
C ILE A 13 6.93 3.64 14.42
N SER A 14 6.22 2.97 15.33
CA SER A 14 6.55 2.93 16.75
C SER A 14 7.44 1.75 17.14
N THR A 15 7.26 0.59 16.48
CA THR A 15 7.98 -0.65 16.85
C THR A 15 9.10 -1.01 15.88
N GLY A 16 9.12 -0.47 14.66
CA GLY A 16 10.04 -0.86 13.60
C GLY A 16 9.75 -2.25 13.02
N GLU A 17 8.63 -2.88 13.37
CA GLU A 17 8.20 -4.16 12.80
C GLU A 17 7.95 -4.01 11.30
N ARG A 18 8.45 -4.96 10.50
CA ARG A 18 8.36 -4.93 9.04
C ARG A 18 7.58 -6.12 8.51
N TYR A 19 6.74 -5.88 7.51
CA TYR A 19 5.96 -6.90 6.82
C TYR A 19 6.01 -6.70 5.30
N GLU A 20 6.06 -7.80 4.55
CA GLU A 20 6.05 -7.77 3.10
C GLU A 20 4.98 -8.73 2.57
N LEU A 21 4.29 -8.31 1.51
CA LEU A 21 3.22 -9.08 0.89
C LEU A 21 3.29 -9.00 -0.63
N LEU A 22 3.49 -10.16 -1.26
CA LEU A 22 3.41 -10.30 -2.70
C LEU A 22 1.95 -10.57 -3.10
N VAL A 23 1.44 -9.77 -4.04
CA VAL A 23 0.06 -9.87 -4.54
C VAL A 23 0.06 -9.88 -6.06
N ASP A 24 -0.73 -10.77 -6.63
CA ASP A 24 -1.04 -10.82 -8.06
C ASP A 24 -2.55 -10.60 -8.31
N CYS A 25 -2.89 -10.34 -9.57
CA CYS A 25 -4.28 -10.18 -9.99
C CYS A 25 -5.07 -11.50 -10.03
N CYS A 26 -4.41 -12.66 -9.99
CA CYS A 26 -5.06 -13.96 -10.09
C CYS A 26 -5.95 -14.28 -8.88
N SER A 27 -5.60 -13.75 -7.71
CA SER A 27 -6.22 -14.10 -6.44
C SER A 27 -7.22 -13.08 -5.88
N SER A 28 -7.50 -11.97 -6.60
CA SER A 28 -8.42 -10.91 -6.17
C SER A 28 -8.36 -10.61 -4.66
N ARG A 29 -7.15 -10.27 -4.19
CA ARG A 29 -6.90 -9.99 -2.77
C ARG A 29 -7.12 -8.51 -2.44
N VAL A 30 -7.84 -8.27 -1.34
CA VAL A 30 -7.87 -6.97 -0.63
C VAL A 30 -6.71 -6.94 0.34
N VAL A 31 -5.96 -5.84 0.35
CA VAL A 31 -4.87 -5.59 1.29
C VAL A 31 -5.28 -4.40 2.13
N GLU A 32 -5.38 -4.60 3.44
CA GLU A 32 -5.69 -3.53 4.38
C GLU A 32 -4.41 -2.79 4.78
N THR A 33 -4.50 -1.45 4.82
CA THR A 33 -3.45 -0.58 5.37
C THR A 33 -3.98 -0.02 6.68
N VAL A 34 -3.18 -0.10 7.74
CA VAL A 34 -3.59 0.32 9.09
C VAL A 34 -2.82 1.59 9.49
N PRO A 35 -3.46 2.60 10.11
CA PRO A 35 -2.76 3.77 10.62
C PRO A 35 -1.57 3.41 11.52
N GLY A 36 -0.53 4.24 11.48
CA GLY A 36 0.73 3.98 12.20
C GLY A 36 1.69 3.03 11.49
N TRP A 37 1.32 2.52 10.30
CA TRP A 37 2.20 1.77 9.42
C TRP A 37 2.52 2.58 8.17
N SER A 38 3.80 2.93 8.00
CA SER A 38 4.28 3.40 6.70
C SER A 38 4.15 2.25 5.71
N HIS A 39 3.78 2.55 4.48
CA HIS A 39 3.59 1.53 3.46
C HIS A 39 4.06 2.00 2.09
N ASN A 40 4.58 1.06 1.30
CA ASN A 40 4.94 1.26 -0.09
C ASN A 40 4.34 0.13 -0.95
N ILE A 41 3.99 0.47 -2.19
CA ILE A 41 3.59 -0.48 -3.21
C ILE A 41 4.53 -0.35 -4.41
N THR A 42 5.17 -1.45 -4.79
CA THR A 42 6.08 -1.50 -5.94
C THR A 42 5.51 -2.46 -6.99
N ASN A 43 5.41 -2.02 -8.24
CA ASN A 43 5.19 -2.93 -9.36
C ASN A 43 6.45 -3.77 -9.58
N ILE A 44 6.33 -5.08 -9.43
CA ILE A 44 7.42 -6.06 -9.63
C ILE A 44 7.17 -6.97 -10.83
N GLY A 45 6.12 -6.70 -11.60
CA GLY A 45 5.82 -7.37 -12.85
C GLY A 45 6.46 -6.68 -14.06
N GLU A 46 6.33 -7.32 -15.22
CA GLU A 46 6.78 -6.76 -16.51
C GLU A 46 5.71 -5.88 -17.17
N ASP A 47 4.45 -6.07 -16.76
CA ASP A 47 3.30 -5.35 -17.28
C ASP A 47 2.87 -4.17 -16.39
N GLU A 48 1.97 -3.37 -16.95
CA GLU A 48 1.25 -2.33 -16.20
C GLU A 48 0.47 -2.91 -15.01
N MET A 49 0.61 -2.23 -13.87
CA MET A 49 -0.11 -2.53 -12.63
C MET A 49 -1.28 -1.57 -12.44
N ILE A 50 -2.49 -2.10 -12.28
CA ILE A 50 -3.70 -1.33 -12.00
C ILE A 50 -4.22 -1.72 -10.62
N VAL A 51 -4.32 -0.72 -9.73
CA VAL A 51 -4.77 -0.89 -8.35
C VAL A 51 -5.92 0.06 -8.07
N MET A 52 -6.94 -0.45 -7.40
CA MET A 52 -8.00 0.36 -6.82
C MET A 52 -7.69 0.54 -5.34
N LEU A 53 -7.60 1.79 -4.91
CA LEU A 53 -7.43 2.16 -3.51
C LEU A 53 -8.75 2.71 -3.00
N TRP A 54 -9.16 2.21 -1.83
CA TRP A 54 -10.26 2.78 -1.07
C TRP A 54 -9.67 3.44 0.17
N ALA A 55 -10.15 4.64 0.48
CA ALA A 55 -9.82 5.38 1.69
C ALA A 55 -11.11 5.65 2.47
N ASN A 56 -11.00 5.70 3.80
CA ASN A 56 -12.12 5.95 4.70
C ASN A 56 -12.62 7.40 4.66
N GLU A 57 -11.87 8.31 4.05
CA GLU A 57 -12.21 9.73 3.93
C GLU A 57 -11.78 10.32 2.58
N ILE A 58 -12.36 11.46 2.25
CA ILE A 58 -12.00 12.22 1.05
C ILE A 58 -10.75 13.03 1.35
N PHE A 59 -9.78 13.00 0.45
CA PHE A 59 -8.54 13.76 0.59
C PHE A 59 -8.78 15.28 0.71
N ASP A 60 -8.31 15.88 1.81
CA ASP A 60 -8.27 17.33 2.04
C ASP A 60 -6.81 17.85 1.97
N ARG A 61 -6.56 18.79 1.05
CA ARG A 61 -5.24 19.41 0.88
C ARG A 61 -4.85 20.33 2.03
N ASN A 62 -5.81 20.89 2.76
CA ASN A 62 -5.55 21.82 3.86
C ASN A 62 -5.26 21.10 5.18
N ALA A 63 -5.71 19.85 5.30
CA ALA A 63 -5.46 18.97 6.43
C ALA A 63 -5.06 17.57 5.91
N PRO A 64 -3.91 17.43 5.22
CA PRO A 64 -3.51 16.16 4.66
C PRO A 64 -3.07 15.21 5.78
N ASP A 65 -3.87 14.19 6.07
CA ASP A 65 -3.53 13.11 7.02
C ASP A 65 -2.57 12.09 6.38
N THR A 66 -1.45 12.57 5.83
CA THR A 66 -0.45 11.74 5.16
C THR A 66 0.93 12.33 5.36
N TYR A 67 1.84 11.54 5.93
CA TYR A 67 3.18 11.95 6.29
C TYR A 67 4.20 11.02 5.63
N PHE A 68 5.24 11.59 5.03
CA PHE A 68 6.31 10.81 4.42
C PHE A 68 7.20 10.17 5.49
N HIS A 69 7.36 8.85 5.43
CA HIS A 69 8.32 8.08 6.22
C HIS A 69 9.00 7.07 5.29
N PRO A 70 10.33 7.17 5.07
CA PRO A 70 11.07 6.24 4.23
C PRO A 70 10.98 4.78 4.73
N LEU A 71 10.93 3.84 3.80
CA LEU A 71 10.93 2.38 4.01
C LEU A 71 12.23 1.76 3.48
#